data_AF-A0A4P1RK98-F1
#
_entry.id   AF-A0A4P1RK98-F1
#
_cell.length_a   1.000
_cell.length_b   1.000
_cell.length_c   1.000
_cell.angle_alpha   90.00
_cell.angle_beta   90.00
_cell.angle_gamma   90.00
#
_symmetry.space_group_name_H-M   'P 1'
#
loop_
_entity.id
_entity.type
_entity.pdbx_description
1 polymer ?
#
loop_
_entity_poly.entity_id
_entity_poly.type
_entity_poly.pdbx_seq_one_letter_code
_entity_poly.pdbx_strand_id
1 'polypeptide(L)'
;MMRMRNMTNRGSPINGNEQRGIEWEMRPGGMLVQRRTGHSDLNPVQTPTIRVRVKYGSTYHQLNISSQATFGELKKMLTGPTGLHHQDQKLYYKEKERDSKVFLDMVGVKDKSKIVVMEDPISKEKRYLEMMKNAKMEKAAKSISEISLEVDRLAGRVSAFESIISKGGKVVESDMLGLIELLMNQLLKLDGIIVDGGDIKLQRKMQVKRVQKYVETLDILKTKNSPQQKHSNGVHNKLARIEEQQEEASNNNSTSSKMVVTTNWETFDNLAPLIPITCTTSTSTASSDTNNSVHHKFNWEFFD
;
A
#
# COMPACT_ATOMS: atom_id res chain seq x y z
N MET A 1 -5.29 92.29 -19.75
CA MET A 1 -6.41 91.93 -18.85
C MET A 1 -7.60 91.52 -19.71
N MET A 2 -8.01 90.25 -19.65
CA MET A 2 -9.33 89.81 -20.10
C MET A 2 -9.85 88.79 -19.09
N ARG A 3 -11.11 88.99 -18.68
CA ARG A 3 -11.81 88.32 -17.60
C ARG A 3 -12.89 87.39 -18.21
N MET A 4 -13.40 86.46 -17.39
CA MET A 4 -14.57 85.57 -17.57
C MET A 4 -14.25 84.15 -18.09
N ARG A 5 -14.92 83.07 -17.66
CA ARG A 5 -16.23 82.90 -16.98
C ARG A 5 -16.29 81.51 -16.31
N ASN A 6 -16.99 81.38 -15.17
CA ASN A 6 -17.37 80.10 -14.56
C ASN A 6 -18.50 79.42 -15.35
N MET A 7 -18.52 78.07 -15.38
CA MET A 7 -19.74 77.28 -15.56
C MET A 7 -19.77 76.12 -14.56
N THR A 8 -20.73 76.16 -13.64
CA THR A 8 -21.24 75.01 -12.89
C THR A 8 -22.10 74.14 -13.79
N ASN A 9 -21.96 72.81 -13.74
CA ASN A 9 -22.98 71.90 -14.22
C ASN A 9 -23.26 70.80 -13.20
N ARG A 10 -24.54 70.65 -12.82
CA ARG A 10 -25.10 69.54 -12.03
C ARG A 10 -25.23 68.31 -12.93
N GLY A 11 -25.00 67.13 -12.37
CA GLY A 11 -25.38 65.85 -12.97
C GLY A 11 -25.54 64.77 -11.90
N SER A 12 -26.77 64.26 -11.78
CA SER A 12 -27.25 63.23 -10.84
C SER A 12 -26.80 61.80 -11.21
N PRO A 13 -27.07 60.76 -10.37
CA PRO A 13 -26.27 59.54 -10.27
C PRO A 13 -26.70 58.46 -11.27
N ILE A 14 -25.74 57.72 -11.82
CA ILE A 14 -26.01 56.48 -12.57
C ILE A 14 -25.02 55.39 -12.15
N ASN A 15 -25.63 54.36 -11.60
CA ASN A 15 -25.24 52.95 -11.51
C ASN A 15 -24.21 52.48 -12.56
N GLY A 16 -23.27 51.65 -12.09
CA GLY A 16 -22.72 50.59 -12.93
C GLY A 16 -21.22 50.68 -13.22
N ASN A 17 -20.57 49.60 -12.82
CA ASN A 17 -19.34 49.04 -13.35
C ASN A 17 -18.01 49.51 -12.74
N GLU A 18 -17.37 48.52 -12.12
CA GLU A 18 -15.98 48.49 -11.69
C GLU A 18 -15.05 49.07 -12.76
N GLN A 19 -14.50 50.24 -12.49
CA GLN A 19 -13.21 50.61 -13.01
C GLN A 19 -12.27 50.65 -11.82
N ARG A 20 -11.45 49.60 -11.70
CA ARG A 20 -10.23 49.65 -10.90
C ARG A 20 -9.55 50.96 -11.23
N GLY A 21 -9.48 51.87 -10.26
CA GLY A 21 -8.77 53.13 -10.41
C GLY A 21 -7.33 52.82 -10.77
N ILE A 22 -6.97 52.97 -12.03
CA ILE A 22 -5.58 52.90 -12.47
C ILE A 22 -4.92 54.14 -11.88
N GLU A 23 -4.16 53.95 -10.81
CA GLU A 23 -3.45 55.03 -10.13
C GLU A 23 -2.33 55.53 -11.06
N TRP A 24 -2.51 56.75 -11.56
CA TRP A 24 -1.53 57.43 -12.40
C TRP A 24 -0.50 58.13 -11.51
N GLU A 25 0.78 57.89 -11.75
CA GLU A 25 1.88 58.56 -11.07
C GLU A 25 2.44 59.65 -11.98
N MET A 26 2.67 60.84 -11.44
CA MET A 26 3.23 61.96 -12.20
C MET A 26 4.75 62.00 -12.04
N ARG A 27 5.50 61.91 -13.15
CA ARG A 27 6.96 61.97 -13.15
C ARG A 27 7.47 63.41 -13.22
N PRO A 28 8.70 63.71 -12.73
CA PRO A 28 9.31 65.02 -12.92
C PRO A 28 9.35 65.36 -14.41
N GLY A 29 8.57 66.37 -14.82
CA GLY A 29 8.24 66.66 -16.23
C GLY A 29 6.74 66.68 -16.56
N GLY A 30 5.86 66.35 -15.61
CA GLY A 30 4.40 66.48 -15.78
C GLY A 30 3.72 65.34 -16.53
N MET A 31 4.46 64.26 -16.85
CA MET A 31 3.93 63.11 -17.56
C MET A 31 3.27 62.15 -16.58
N LEU A 32 1.99 61.84 -16.81
CA LEU A 32 1.25 60.81 -16.05
C LEU A 32 1.57 59.44 -16.65
N VAL A 33 2.19 58.59 -15.84
CA VAL A 33 2.50 57.20 -16.22
C VAL A 33 1.74 56.25 -15.32
N GLN A 34 1.20 55.18 -15.91
CA GLN A 34 0.48 54.14 -15.17
C GLN A 34 1.46 53.43 -14.23
N ARG A 35 1.17 53.45 -12.91
CA ARG A 35 2.06 52.81 -11.94
C ARG A 35 2.04 51.30 -12.13
N ARG A 36 3.20 50.72 -12.47
CA ARG A 36 3.41 49.26 -12.50
C ARG A 36 3.88 48.77 -11.13
N THR A 37 3.02 48.94 -10.12
CA THR A 37 3.21 48.26 -8.84
C THR A 37 2.26 47.09 -8.79
N GLY A 38 2.82 45.89 -8.91
CA GLY A 38 2.18 44.71 -8.34
C GLY A 38 2.06 44.95 -6.85
N HIS A 39 0.94 45.54 -6.44
CA HIS A 39 0.58 45.66 -5.05
C HIS A 39 0.39 44.25 -4.52
N SER A 40 1.44 43.74 -3.90
CA SER A 40 1.33 42.86 -2.76
C SER A 40 0.65 43.62 -1.62
N ASP A 41 -0.62 43.97 -1.85
CA ASP A 41 -1.57 43.99 -0.76
C ASP A 41 -1.69 42.54 -0.34
N LEU A 42 -1.26 42.25 0.89
CA LEU A 42 -1.55 41.02 1.60
C LEU A 42 -3.06 40.92 1.93
N ASN A 43 -3.92 41.16 0.94
CA ASN A 43 -5.21 40.49 0.88
C ASN A 43 -4.92 39.17 0.16
N PRO A 44 -4.78 38.04 0.86
CA PRO A 44 -5.01 36.78 0.17
C PRO A 44 -6.39 36.94 -0.46
N VAL A 45 -6.50 36.74 -1.77
CA VAL A 45 -7.78 36.68 -2.48
C VAL A 45 -8.69 35.81 -1.61
N GLN A 46 -9.59 36.41 -0.84
CA GLN A 46 -10.39 35.67 0.12
C GLN A 46 -11.28 34.80 -0.72
N THR A 47 -10.95 33.51 -0.82
CA THR A 47 -11.76 32.55 -1.55
C THR A 47 -13.17 32.64 -0.96
N PRO A 48 -14.20 32.93 -1.79
CA PRO A 48 -15.52 33.26 -1.29
C PRO A 48 -16.02 32.14 -0.36
N THR A 49 -16.13 32.43 0.93
CA THR A 49 -16.58 31.44 1.91
C THR A 49 -18.10 31.39 1.86
N ILE A 50 -18.63 30.20 1.60
CA ILE A 50 -20.07 29.91 1.53
C ILE A 50 -20.52 29.17 2.78
N ARG A 51 -21.77 29.40 3.20
CA ARG A 51 -22.37 28.68 4.33
C ARG A 51 -23.20 27.52 3.79
N VAL A 52 -22.88 26.30 4.17
CA VAL A 52 -23.60 25.11 3.72
C VAL A 52 -24.42 24.55 4.89
N ARG A 53 -25.69 24.22 4.64
CA ARG A 53 -26.57 23.58 5.63
C ARG A 53 -26.59 22.08 5.37
N VAL A 54 -25.97 21.32 6.26
CA VAL A 54 -25.84 19.88 6.15
C VAL A 54 -26.84 19.19 7.06
N LYS A 55 -27.74 18.40 6.49
CA LYS A 55 -28.67 17.55 7.24
C LYS A 55 -28.01 16.20 7.49
N TYR A 56 -27.97 15.75 8.75
CA TYR A 56 -27.56 14.40 9.12
C TYR A 56 -28.61 13.81 10.07
N GLY A 57 -29.29 12.74 9.69
CA GLY A 57 -30.43 12.22 10.43
C GLY A 57 -31.52 13.29 10.64
N SER A 58 -31.72 13.67 11.91
CA SER A 58 -32.66 14.73 12.32
C SER A 58 -32.02 16.08 12.61
N THR A 59 -30.68 16.19 12.58
CA THR A 59 -29.95 17.42 12.91
C THR A 59 -29.53 18.18 11.65
N TYR A 60 -29.34 19.50 11.81
CA TYR A 60 -28.79 20.37 10.79
C TYR A 60 -27.53 21.04 11.33
N HIS A 61 -26.43 20.91 10.58
CA HIS A 61 -25.16 21.54 10.86
C HIS A 61 -24.90 22.63 9.83
N GLN A 62 -24.61 23.85 10.27
CA GLN A 62 -24.21 24.92 9.37
C GLN A 62 -22.69 25.03 9.39
N LEU A 63 -22.07 24.92 8.21
CA LEU A 63 -20.62 24.95 8.04
C LEU A 63 -20.21 26.09 7.11
N ASN A 64 -19.08 26.72 7.40
CA ASN A 64 -18.48 27.73 6.55
C ASN A 64 -17.32 27.08 5.79
N ILE A 65 -17.40 27.05 4.46
CA ILE A 65 -16.40 26.41 3.60
C ILE A 65 -16.11 27.27 2.37
N SER A 66 -14.91 27.18 1.81
CA SER A 66 -14.59 27.85 0.54
C SER A 66 -15.51 27.37 -0.58
N SER A 67 -15.95 28.27 -1.45
CA SER A 67 -16.73 27.92 -2.65
C SER A 67 -15.95 27.00 -3.60
N GLN A 68 -14.62 27.13 -3.62
CA GLN A 68 -13.70 26.34 -4.42
C GLN A 68 -13.24 25.05 -3.72
N ALA A 69 -13.83 24.70 -2.56
CA ALA A 69 -13.50 23.47 -1.86
C ALA A 69 -14.10 22.24 -2.57
N THR A 70 -13.52 21.08 -2.27
CA THR A 70 -14.06 19.79 -2.69
C THR A 70 -15.10 19.23 -1.72
N PHE A 71 -15.95 18.31 -2.19
CA PHE A 71 -16.82 17.52 -1.31
C PHE A 71 -16.00 16.68 -0.30
N GLY A 72 -14.76 16.31 -0.62
CA GLY A 72 -13.83 15.64 0.29
C GLY A 72 -13.41 16.51 1.47
N GLU A 73 -13.16 17.80 1.26
CA GLU A 73 -12.92 18.77 2.34
C GLU A 73 -14.16 18.95 3.22
N LEU A 74 -15.35 19.05 2.60
CA LEU A 74 -16.60 19.12 3.34
C LEU A 74 -16.83 17.87 4.22
N LYS A 75 -16.55 16.67 3.69
CA LYS A 75 -16.60 15.41 4.46
C LYS A 75 -15.69 15.44 5.69
N LYS A 76 -14.48 15.96 5.54
CA LYS A 76 -13.52 16.12 6.67
C LYS A 76 -14.03 17.09 7.72
N MET A 77 -14.58 18.23 7.32
CA MET A 77 -15.18 19.19 8.26
C MET A 77 -16.38 18.61 9.00
N LEU A 78 -17.15 17.74 8.35
CA LEU A 78 -18.31 17.06 8.92
C LEU A 78 -17.95 15.97 9.94
N THR A 79 -16.72 15.45 9.91
CA THR A 79 -16.29 14.41 10.86
C THR A 79 -16.42 14.85 12.32
N GLY A 80 -16.17 16.12 12.64
CA GLY A 80 -16.38 16.63 14.00
C GLY A 80 -17.87 16.65 14.42
N PRO A 81 -18.74 17.40 13.72
CA PRO A 81 -20.15 17.53 14.10
C PRO A 81 -20.98 16.23 13.99
N THR A 82 -20.64 15.35 13.06
CA THR A 82 -21.40 14.10 12.82
C THR A 82 -20.79 12.88 13.50
N GLY A 83 -19.52 12.95 13.93
CA GLY A 83 -18.76 11.79 14.44
C GLY A 83 -18.42 10.74 13.38
N LEU A 84 -18.87 10.89 12.14
CA LEU A 84 -18.62 9.93 11.07
C LEU A 84 -17.25 10.15 10.42
N HIS A 85 -16.55 9.06 10.14
CA HIS A 85 -15.31 9.14 9.38
C HIS A 85 -15.59 9.61 7.95
N HIS A 86 -14.69 10.41 7.37
CA HIS A 86 -14.91 11.02 6.05
C HIS A 86 -15.10 9.99 4.92
N GLN A 87 -14.58 8.76 5.07
CA GLN A 87 -14.80 7.68 4.09
C GLN A 87 -16.19 7.03 4.23
N ASP A 88 -16.80 7.11 5.41
CA ASP A 88 -18.09 6.51 5.73
C ASP A 88 -19.27 7.45 5.42
N GLN A 89 -18.96 8.67 4.94
CA GLN A 89 -19.94 9.69 4.62
C GLN A 89 -20.29 9.70 3.12
N LYS A 90 -21.58 9.55 2.81
CA LYS A 90 -22.16 9.81 1.49
C LYS A 90 -22.90 11.14 1.49
N LEU A 91 -22.49 12.05 0.62
CA LEU A 91 -23.08 13.38 0.50
C LEU A 91 -24.01 13.43 -0.71
N TYR A 92 -25.22 13.93 -0.49
CA TYR A 92 -26.24 14.13 -1.51
C TYR A 92 -26.53 15.61 -1.68
N TYR A 93 -26.42 16.09 -2.92
CA TYR A 93 -26.84 17.44 -3.30
C TYR A 93 -27.77 17.36 -4.51
N LYS A 94 -28.98 17.93 -4.36
CA LYS A 94 -30.08 17.79 -5.32
C LYS A 94 -30.35 16.32 -5.64
N GLU A 95 -30.50 15.50 -4.58
CA GLU A 95 -30.81 14.05 -4.66
C GLU A 95 -29.76 13.19 -5.37
N LYS A 96 -28.62 13.77 -5.75
CA LYS A 96 -27.51 13.05 -6.39
C LYS A 96 -26.35 12.90 -5.42
N GLU A 97 -25.83 11.69 -5.31
CA GLU A 97 -24.59 11.38 -4.60
C GLU A 97 -23.41 12.14 -5.24
N ARG A 98 -22.49 12.62 -4.41
CA ARG A 98 -21.33 13.41 -4.84
C ARG A 98 -20.04 12.76 -4.40
N ASP A 99 -19.13 12.60 -5.37
CA ASP A 99 -17.79 12.08 -5.16
C ASP A 99 -16.92 13.10 -4.40
N SER A 100 -15.97 12.60 -3.62
CA SER A 100 -15.07 13.42 -2.79
C SER A 100 -14.14 14.33 -3.61
N LYS A 101 -13.81 13.99 -4.86
CA LYS A 101 -12.89 14.75 -5.72
C LYS A 101 -13.58 15.93 -6.43
N VAL A 102 -14.90 15.97 -6.42
CA VAL A 102 -15.67 16.99 -7.12
C VAL A 102 -15.70 18.29 -6.31
N PHE A 103 -15.60 19.42 -7.00
CA PHE A 103 -15.67 20.74 -6.40
C PHE A 103 -17.12 21.20 -6.17
N LEU A 104 -17.33 21.97 -5.10
CA LEU A 104 -18.65 22.45 -4.69
C LEU A 104 -19.24 23.42 -5.72
N ASP A 105 -18.44 24.35 -6.23
CA ASP A 105 -18.84 25.36 -7.22
C ASP A 105 -19.22 24.74 -8.58
N MET A 106 -18.46 23.75 -9.06
CA MET A 106 -18.75 23.01 -10.30
C MET A 106 -20.12 22.32 -10.26
N VAL A 107 -20.54 21.89 -9.06
CA VAL A 107 -21.83 21.26 -8.82
C VAL A 107 -22.95 22.30 -8.61
N GLY A 108 -22.60 23.58 -8.50
CA GLY A 108 -23.52 24.68 -8.26
C GLY A 108 -23.99 24.74 -6.81
N VAL A 109 -23.14 24.36 -5.86
CA VAL A 109 -23.35 24.62 -4.43
C VAL A 109 -23.06 26.10 -4.17
N LYS A 110 -24.00 26.80 -3.54
CA LYS A 110 -23.93 28.25 -3.24
C LYS A 110 -24.13 28.49 -1.75
N ASP A 111 -24.13 29.75 -1.33
CA ASP A 111 -24.48 30.12 0.04
C ASP A 111 -25.87 29.59 0.41
N LYS A 112 -25.97 29.02 1.60
CA LYS A 112 -27.15 28.37 2.21
C LYS A 112 -27.68 27.13 1.48
N SER A 113 -26.93 26.57 0.52
CA SER A 113 -27.26 25.29 -0.12
C SER A 113 -27.45 24.19 0.93
N LYS A 114 -28.46 23.34 0.69
CA LYS A 114 -28.77 22.19 1.55
C LYS A 114 -28.09 20.94 1.00
N ILE A 115 -27.34 20.24 1.86
CA ILE A 115 -26.69 18.97 1.57
C ILE A 115 -27.19 17.94 2.57
N VAL A 116 -27.38 16.70 2.16
CA VAL A 116 -27.78 15.61 3.05
C VAL A 116 -26.61 14.65 3.17
N VAL A 117 -26.23 14.32 4.40
CA VAL A 117 -25.22 13.30 4.70
C VAL A 117 -25.92 12.04 5.16
N MET A 118 -25.49 10.91 4.61
CA MET A 118 -25.90 9.58 5.03
C MET A 118 -24.66 8.76 5.37
N GLU A 119 -24.80 7.88 6.35
CA GLU A 119 -23.76 6.90 6.67
C GLU A 119 -23.80 5.77 5.65
N ASP A 120 -22.63 5.38 5.15
CA ASP A 120 -22.48 4.23 4.27
C ASP A 120 -22.08 2.99 5.09
N PRO A 121 -23.01 2.07 5.40
CA PRO A 121 -22.71 0.90 6.22
C PRO A 121 -21.63 0.01 5.60
N ILE A 122 -21.55 -0.03 4.26
CA ILE A 122 -20.55 -0.82 3.53
C ILE A 122 -19.14 -0.26 3.77
N SER A 123 -18.99 1.07 3.70
CA SER A 123 -17.69 1.72 3.94
C SER A 123 -17.24 1.57 5.39
N LYS A 124 -18.17 1.67 6.35
CA LYS A 124 -17.89 1.44 7.77
C LYS A 124 -17.40 0.02 8.04
N GLU A 125 -18.09 -0.99 7.49
CA GLU A 125 -17.70 -2.39 7.64
C GLU A 125 -16.34 -2.64 6.99
N LYS A 126 -16.12 -2.12 5.77
CA LYS A 126 -14.82 -2.23 5.09
C LYS A 126 -13.68 -1.66 5.94
N ARG A 127 -13.88 -0.50 6.56
CA ARG A 127 -12.89 0.12 7.45
C ARG A 127 -12.66 -0.73 8.71
N TYR A 128 -13.71 -1.31 9.28
CA TYR A 128 -13.60 -2.18 10.45
C TYR A 128 -12.79 -3.44 10.14
N LEU A 129 -13.05 -4.08 8.99
CA LEU A 129 -12.28 -5.24 8.52
C LEU A 129 -10.81 -4.88 8.28
N GLU A 130 -10.53 -3.75 7.64
CA GLU A 130 -9.16 -3.29 7.41
C GLU A 130 -8.43 -2.99 8.73
N MET A 131 -9.11 -2.36 9.69
CA MET A 131 -8.57 -2.11 11.03
C MET A 131 -8.20 -3.43 11.75
N MET A 132 -9.08 -4.43 11.68
CA MET A 132 -8.81 -5.75 12.26
C MET A 132 -7.63 -6.46 11.57
N LYS A 133 -7.53 -6.36 10.24
CA LYS A 133 -6.39 -6.90 9.49
C LYS A 133 -5.09 -6.21 9.88
N ASN A 134 -5.08 -4.88 9.98
CA ASN A 134 -3.92 -4.10 10.40
C ASN A 134 -3.49 -4.45 11.82
N ALA A 135 -4.43 -4.62 12.75
CA ALA A 135 -4.12 -5.05 14.11
C ALA A 135 -3.49 -6.45 14.16
N LYS A 136 -3.97 -7.39 13.34
CA LYS A 136 -3.35 -8.73 13.22
C LYS A 136 -1.93 -8.66 12.65
N MET A 137 -1.73 -7.85 11.62
CA MET A 137 -0.41 -7.60 11.04
C MET A 137 0.55 -6.96 12.05
N GLU A 138 0.11 -5.93 12.77
CA GLU A 138 0.91 -5.24 13.78
C GLU A 138 1.29 -6.20 14.93
N LYS A 139 0.34 -7.01 15.40
CA LYS A 139 0.61 -8.04 16.40
C LYS A 139 1.69 -9.02 15.93
N ALA A 140 1.59 -9.50 14.69
CA ALA A 140 2.58 -10.39 14.11
C ALA A 140 3.96 -9.73 13.95
N ALA A 141 4.01 -8.49 13.48
CA ALA A 141 5.24 -7.73 13.35
C ALA A 141 5.93 -7.50 14.71
N LYS A 142 5.14 -7.20 15.75
CA LYS A 142 5.64 -7.09 17.13
C LYS A 142 6.21 -8.42 17.62
N SER A 143 5.50 -9.54 17.42
CA SER A 143 6.00 -10.87 17.79
C SER A 143 7.29 -11.25 17.05
N ILE A 144 7.40 -10.94 15.74
CA ILE A 144 8.64 -11.17 14.99
C ILE A 144 9.78 -10.32 15.53
N SER A 145 9.50 -9.06 15.89
CA SER A 145 10.51 -8.16 16.46
C SER A 145 11.02 -8.67 17.81
N GLU A 146 10.12 -9.14 18.67
CA GLU A 146 10.47 -9.77 19.95
C GLU A 146 11.32 -11.04 19.75
N ILE A 147 10.93 -11.91 18.81
CA ILE A 147 11.72 -13.09 18.45
C ILE A 147 13.10 -12.66 17.91
N SER A 148 13.18 -11.63 17.06
CA SER A 148 14.46 -11.13 16.54
C SER A 148 15.42 -10.75 17.65
N LEU A 149 14.94 -10.04 18.68
CA LEU A 149 15.76 -9.63 19.82
C LEU A 149 16.28 -10.86 20.59
N GLU A 150 15.43 -11.86 20.80
CA GLU A 150 15.86 -13.09 21.46
C GLU A 150 16.88 -13.85 20.58
N VAL A 151 16.66 -13.93 19.27
CA VAL A 151 17.62 -14.52 18.32
C VAL A 151 18.96 -13.79 18.34
N ASP A 152 18.98 -12.45 18.46
CA ASP A 152 20.22 -11.66 18.59
C ASP A 152 20.96 -11.99 19.88
N ARG A 153 20.23 -12.13 20.99
CA ARG A 153 20.79 -12.54 22.28
C ARG A 153 21.37 -13.96 22.23
N LEU A 154 20.66 -14.88 21.58
CA LEU A 154 21.15 -16.26 21.35
C LEU A 154 22.40 -16.26 20.48
N ALA A 155 22.41 -15.46 19.41
CA ALA A 155 23.56 -15.30 18.51
C ALA A 155 24.82 -14.86 19.26
N GLY A 156 24.69 -13.93 20.22
CA GLY A 156 25.81 -13.51 21.07
C GLY A 156 26.43 -14.68 21.85
N ARG A 157 25.60 -15.62 22.33
CA ARG A 157 26.10 -16.84 23.00
C ARG A 157 26.74 -17.82 22.03
N VAL A 158 26.21 -17.97 20.82
CA VAL A 158 26.82 -18.79 19.76
C VAL A 158 28.23 -18.26 19.43
N SER A 159 28.38 -16.95 19.24
CA SER A 159 29.68 -16.33 18.98
C SER A 159 30.66 -16.48 20.15
N ALA A 160 30.17 -16.45 21.39
CA ALA A 160 31.02 -16.71 22.56
C ALA A 160 31.55 -18.16 22.56
N PHE A 161 30.70 -19.15 22.29
CA PHE A 161 31.12 -20.56 22.17
C PHE A 161 32.08 -20.77 21.01
N GLU A 162 31.82 -20.15 19.85
CA GLU A 162 32.74 -20.17 18.70
C GLU A 162 34.12 -19.61 19.07
N SER A 163 34.17 -18.49 19.81
CA SER A 163 35.43 -17.88 20.26
C SER A 163 36.21 -18.78 21.24
N ILE A 164 35.51 -19.44 22.17
CA ILE A 164 36.15 -20.35 23.13
C ILE A 164 36.74 -21.57 22.41
N ILE A 165 35.96 -22.20 21.54
CA ILE A 165 36.36 -23.43 20.82
C ILE A 165 37.47 -23.12 19.80
N SER A 166 37.41 -21.99 19.10
CA SER A 166 38.47 -21.58 18.16
C SER A 166 39.80 -21.32 18.87
N LYS A 167 39.79 -20.92 20.15
CA LYS A 167 40.98 -20.79 21.00
C LYS A 167 41.43 -22.12 21.65
N GLY A 168 40.78 -23.24 21.32
CA GLY A 168 41.07 -24.56 21.88
C GLY A 168 40.47 -24.82 23.27
N GLY A 169 39.63 -23.92 23.78
CA GLY A 169 38.86 -24.13 24.98
C GLY A 169 37.73 -25.16 24.78
N LYS A 170 37.27 -25.79 25.86
CA LYS A 170 36.15 -26.72 25.82
C LYS A 170 34.90 -26.10 26.41
N VAL A 171 33.77 -26.28 25.73
CA VAL A 171 32.43 -25.89 26.21
C VAL A 171 31.68 -27.16 26.65
N VAL A 172 30.86 -27.09 27.69
CA VAL A 172 30.07 -28.26 28.12
C VAL A 172 29.04 -28.60 27.05
N GLU A 173 28.91 -29.89 26.69
CA GLU A 173 28.00 -30.32 25.62
C GLU A 173 26.53 -30.03 25.94
N SER A 174 26.13 -30.15 27.21
CA SER A 174 24.78 -29.79 27.67
C SER A 174 24.43 -28.33 27.38
N ASP A 175 25.40 -27.43 27.50
CA ASP A 175 25.17 -25.98 27.29
C ASP A 175 24.99 -25.66 25.81
N MET A 176 25.70 -26.38 24.93
CA MET A 176 25.51 -26.29 23.48
C MET A 176 24.15 -26.85 23.07
N LEU A 177 23.75 -28.01 23.62
CA LEU A 177 22.44 -28.61 23.37
C LEU A 177 21.29 -27.71 23.84
N GLY A 178 21.40 -27.12 25.04
CA GLY A 178 20.41 -26.18 25.55
C GLY A 178 20.30 -24.91 24.69
N LEU A 179 21.39 -24.46 24.07
CA LEU A 179 21.35 -23.34 23.13
C LEU A 179 20.66 -23.70 21.81
N ILE A 180 20.87 -24.91 21.29
CA ILE A 180 20.16 -25.43 20.12
C ILE A 180 18.66 -25.52 20.41
N GLU A 181 18.27 -26.06 21.56
CA GLU A 181 16.86 -26.14 21.98
C GLU A 181 16.19 -24.76 22.01
N LEU A 182 16.87 -23.77 22.60
CA LEU A 182 16.37 -22.39 22.64
C LEU A 182 16.21 -21.77 21.24
N LEU A 183 17.11 -22.07 20.30
CA LEU A 183 17.01 -21.64 18.90
C LEU A 183 15.84 -22.33 18.18
N MET A 184 15.68 -23.65 18.35
CA MET A 184 14.56 -24.40 17.79
C MET A 184 13.21 -23.91 18.32
N ASN A 185 13.13 -23.55 19.59
CA ASN A 185 11.94 -22.92 20.17
C ASN A 185 11.60 -21.59 19.50
N GLN A 186 12.59 -20.79 19.06
CA GLN A 186 12.32 -19.58 18.27
C GLN A 186 11.80 -19.90 16.86
N LEU A 187 12.28 -20.97 16.22
CA LEU A 187 11.73 -21.43 14.92
C LEU A 187 10.26 -21.81 15.03
N LEU A 188 9.90 -22.60 16.04
CA LEU A 188 8.50 -22.99 16.27
C LEU A 188 7.60 -21.78 16.48
N LYS A 189 8.09 -20.77 17.22
CA LYS A 189 7.36 -19.50 17.40
C LYS A 189 7.21 -18.74 16.08
N LEU A 190 8.23 -18.71 15.23
CA LEU A 190 8.14 -18.09 13.90
C LEU A 190 7.15 -18.84 13.00
N ASP A 191 7.14 -20.17 13.02
CA ASP A 191 6.22 -21.00 12.22
C ASP A 191 4.76 -20.83 12.65
N GLY A 192 4.51 -20.60 13.95
CA GLY A 192 3.19 -20.28 14.48
C GLY A 192 2.63 -18.91 14.02
N ILE A 193 3.46 -18.04 13.43
CA ILE A 193 3.03 -16.73 12.93
C ILE A 193 2.52 -16.88 11.49
N ILE A 194 1.22 -17.10 11.34
CA ILE A 194 0.55 -17.17 10.02
C ILE A 194 0.18 -15.75 9.57
N VAL A 195 0.88 -15.22 8.57
CA VAL A 195 0.58 -13.92 7.95
C VAL A 195 0.60 -14.05 6.44
N ASP A 196 -0.51 -13.65 5.81
CA ASP A 196 -0.69 -13.67 4.37
C ASP A 196 -0.14 -12.40 3.72
N GLY A 197 1.13 -12.50 3.32
CA GLY A 197 1.75 -11.58 2.36
C GLY A 197 2.40 -10.33 2.96
N GLY A 198 3.15 -9.63 2.11
CA GLY A 198 3.86 -8.40 2.44
C GLY A 198 5.20 -8.61 3.16
N ASP A 199 5.71 -7.50 3.70
CA ASP A 199 7.05 -7.41 4.32
C ASP A 199 7.19 -8.27 5.59
N ILE A 200 6.09 -8.49 6.32
CA ILE A 200 6.09 -9.30 7.55
C ILE A 200 6.46 -10.75 7.26
N LYS A 201 5.97 -11.31 6.14
CA LYS A 201 6.35 -12.65 5.68
C LYS A 201 7.84 -12.73 5.32
N LEU A 202 8.36 -11.67 4.72
CA LEU A 202 9.79 -11.57 4.40
C LEU A 202 10.64 -11.46 5.68
N GLN A 203 10.25 -10.64 6.65
CA GLN A 203 10.90 -10.53 7.95
C GLN A 203 10.93 -11.88 8.67
N ARG A 204 9.80 -12.60 8.71
CA ARG A 204 9.72 -13.97 9.27
C ARG A 204 10.72 -14.90 8.59
N LYS A 205 10.75 -14.94 7.26
CA LYS A 205 11.67 -15.78 6.49
C LYS A 205 13.13 -15.42 6.74
N MET A 206 13.45 -14.14 6.91
CA MET A 206 14.78 -13.69 7.26
C MET A 206 15.19 -14.21 8.64
N GLN A 207 14.32 -14.10 9.65
CA GLN A 207 14.63 -14.61 11.00
C GLN A 207 14.80 -16.14 11.01
N VAL A 208 13.96 -16.87 10.27
CA VAL A 208 14.12 -18.35 10.11
C VAL A 208 15.51 -18.68 9.58
N LYS A 209 15.96 -18.01 8.51
CA LYS A 209 17.31 -18.23 7.95
C LYS A 209 18.42 -17.92 8.95
N ARG A 210 18.27 -16.85 9.74
CA ARG A 210 19.25 -16.48 10.77
C ARG A 210 19.36 -17.58 11.83
N VAL A 211 18.22 -18.06 12.33
CA VAL A 211 18.20 -19.12 13.33
C VAL A 211 18.80 -20.41 12.79
N GLN A 212 18.43 -20.83 11.58
CA GLN A 212 19.00 -22.01 10.91
C GLN A 212 20.53 -21.93 10.83
N LYS A 213 21.06 -20.79 10.39
CA LYS A 213 22.52 -20.55 10.33
C LYS A 213 23.20 -20.71 11.70
N TYR A 214 22.58 -20.22 12.77
CA TYR A 214 23.13 -20.35 14.12
C TYR A 214 23.09 -21.79 14.63
N VAL A 215 22.05 -22.55 14.31
CA VAL A 215 21.96 -23.98 14.62
C VAL A 215 23.05 -24.77 13.88
N GLU A 216 23.21 -24.56 12.57
CA GLU A 216 24.27 -25.17 11.77
C GLU A 216 25.66 -24.87 12.35
N THR A 217 25.89 -23.63 12.80
CA THR A 217 27.15 -23.23 13.44
C THR A 217 27.38 -24.01 14.73
N LEU A 218 26.36 -24.16 15.58
CA LEU A 218 26.45 -24.93 16.81
C LEU A 218 26.69 -26.42 16.56
N ASP A 219 26.09 -27.01 15.52
CA ASP A 219 26.34 -28.40 15.14
C ASP A 219 27.81 -28.61 14.72
N ILE A 220 28.36 -27.68 13.94
CA ILE A 220 29.79 -27.69 13.59
C ILE A 220 30.65 -27.56 14.85
N LEU A 221 30.33 -26.63 15.76
CA LEU A 221 31.06 -26.45 17.01
C LEU A 221 31.00 -27.69 17.91
N LYS A 222 29.85 -28.38 17.95
CA LYS A 222 29.67 -29.63 18.68
C LYS A 222 30.65 -30.70 18.19
N THR A 223 30.79 -30.86 16.87
CA THR A 223 31.75 -31.83 16.29
C THR A 223 33.20 -31.47 16.60
N LYS A 224 33.57 -30.18 16.56
CA LYS A 224 34.92 -29.69 16.88
C LYS A 224 35.28 -29.81 18.36
N ASN A 225 34.28 -29.75 19.24
CA ASN A 225 34.47 -29.79 20.70
C ASN A 225 34.50 -31.22 21.26
N SER A 226 34.09 -32.22 20.46
CA SER A 226 34.30 -33.63 20.79
C SER A 226 35.81 -33.93 20.85
N PRO A 227 36.30 -34.71 21.82
CA PRO A 227 37.71 -35.09 21.86
C PRO A 227 38.05 -35.81 20.55
N GLN A 228 38.94 -35.22 19.73
CA GLN A 228 39.64 -35.95 18.69
C GLN A 228 40.20 -37.22 19.33
N GLN A 229 39.67 -38.38 18.95
CA GLN A 229 40.46 -39.59 19.03
C GLN A 229 41.71 -39.28 18.20
N LYS A 230 42.84 -39.10 18.89
CA LYS A 230 44.16 -39.12 18.28
C LYS A 230 44.37 -40.53 17.72
N HIS A 231 43.85 -40.81 16.54
CA HIS A 231 44.38 -41.87 15.70
C HIS A 231 45.49 -41.24 14.87
N SER A 232 46.68 -41.23 15.45
CA SER A 232 47.90 -41.34 14.67
C SER A 232 47.89 -42.72 14.02
N ASN A 233 47.63 -42.79 12.72
CA ASN A 233 48.48 -43.47 11.73
C ASN A 233 47.78 -43.46 10.37
N GLY A 234 48.51 -42.97 9.39
CA GLY A 234 47.98 -42.57 8.09
C GLY A 234 47.52 -43.71 7.22
N VAL A 235 46.56 -43.39 6.35
CA VAL A 235 46.44 -43.99 5.01
C VAL A 235 45.98 -42.87 4.07
N HIS A 236 46.67 -42.80 2.95
CA HIS A 236 46.56 -41.82 1.87
C HIS A 236 45.12 -41.51 1.43
N ASN A 237 44.78 -40.22 1.33
CA ASN A 237 43.76 -39.78 0.39
C ASN A 237 44.37 -38.79 -0.60
N LYS A 238 44.63 -39.33 -1.80
CA LYS A 238 45.04 -38.61 -2.99
C LYS A 238 43.89 -37.68 -3.41
N LEU A 239 44.20 -36.39 -3.41
CA LEU A 239 43.40 -35.31 -3.96
C LEU A 239 43.20 -35.54 -5.47
N ALA A 240 41.96 -35.56 -5.96
CA ALA A 240 41.66 -35.43 -7.38
C ALA A 240 40.89 -34.13 -7.61
N ARG A 241 41.67 -33.14 -8.07
CA ARG A 241 41.31 -31.91 -8.77
C ARG A 241 40.36 -32.24 -9.94
N ILE A 242 39.26 -31.51 -10.07
CA ILE A 242 38.53 -31.39 -11.34
C ILE A 242 38.64 -29.93 -11.76
N GLU A 243 39.34 -29.74 -12.87
CA GLU A 243 39.43 -28.50 -13.64
C GLU A 243 38.16 -28.31 -14.48
N GLU A 244 37.74 -27.05 -14.59
CA GLU A 244 36.93 -26.53 -15.69
C GLU A 244 37.76 -26.47 -16.98
N GLN A 245 37.19 -26.93 -18.10
CA GLN A 245 37.26 -26.39 -19.48
C GLN A 245 36.55 -27.40 -20.40
N GLN A 246 35.40 -27.12 -21.04
CA GLN A 246 35.10 -26.17 -22.13
C GLN A 246 35.13 -26.84 -23.53
N GLU A 247 33.95 -26.79 -24.18
CA GLU A 247 33.62 -26.75 -25.63
C GLU A 247 33.88 -27.91 -26.61
N GLU A 248 32.75 -28.35 -27.18
CA GLU A 248 32.40 -28.52 -28.61
C GLU A 248 32.99 -29.61 -29.54
N ALA A 249 32.02 -30.19 -30.27
CA ALA A 249 32.03 -30.65 -31.66
C ALA A 249 32.31 -32.14 -32.00
N SER A 250 31.25 -32.74 -32.58
CA SER A 250 31.23 -33.56 -33.80
C SER A 250 31.24 -35.10 -33.71
N ASN A 251 30.09 -35.65 -34.14
CA ASN A 251 29.84 -36.73 -35.10
C ASN A 251 30.36 -38.18 -34.93
N ASN A 252 29.37 -39.08 -35.05
CA ASN A 252 29.33 -40.37 -35.75
C ASN A 252 29.51 -41.70 -34.96
N ASN A 253 28.36 -42.38 -34.81
CA ASN A 253 28.04 -43.79 -35.06
C ASN A 253 28.91 -44.91 -34.43
N SER A 254 28.31 -45.66 -33.49
CA SER A 254 27.63 -46.96 -33.74
C SER A 254 27.79 -47.95 -32.58
N THR A 255 26.64 -48.45 -32.11
CA THR A 255 26.35 -49.79 -31.58
C THR A 255 27.31 -50.42 -30.54
N SER A 256 26.82 -50.58 -29.31
CA SER A 256 26.53 -51.91 -28.75
C SER A 256 25.83 -51.80 -27.38
N SER A 257 24.89 -52.71 -27.16
CA SER A 257 23.94 -52.86 -26.05
C SER A 257 24.51 -52.79 -24.62
N LYS A 258 23.71 -52.29 -23.65
CA LYS A 258 22.95 -53.11 -22.68
C LYS A 258 22.59 -52.35 -21.39
N MET A 259 21.33 -52.55 -20.97
CA MET A 259 20.73 -52.36 -19.63
C MET A 259 20.38 -50.93 -19.16
N VAL A 260 19.09 -50.63 -19.20
CA VAL A 260 18.42 -49.61 -18.36
C VAL A 260 17.35 -50.32 -17.54
N VAL A 261 17.42 -50.15 -16.22
CA VAL A 261 16.37 -50.47 -15.25
C VAL A 261 15.65 -49.16 -14.95
N THR A 262 14.38 -49.03 -15.36
CA THR A 262 13.48 -48.03 -14.78
C THR A 262 12.04 -48.54 -14.73
N THR A 263 11.56 -48.57 -13.49
CA THR A 263 10.20 -48.45 -12.96
C THR A 263 9.12 -47.94 -13.94
N ASN A 264 8.07 -48.74 -14.10
CA ASN A 264 6.80 -48.38 -14.76
C ASN A 264 5.68 -48.29 -13.71
N TRP A 265 4.94 -47.18 -13.72
CA TRP A 265 3.51 -47.14 -13.39
C TRP A 265 2.81 -46.17 -14.36
N GLU A 266 1.90 -46.75 -15.15
CA GLU A 266 0.66 -46.19 -15.72
C GLU A 266 0.70 -45.28 -16.97
N THR A 267 0.47 -45.96 -18.10
CA THR A 267 -0.22 -45.55 -19.33
C THR A 267 -1.58 -44.90 -19.05
N PHE A 268 -1.99 -43.87 -19.81
CA PHE A 268 -3.28 -43.83 -20.53
C PHE A 268 -3.39 -42.60 -21.46
N ASP A 269 -3.49 -42.91 -22.75
CA ASP A 269 -4.19 -42.24 -23.87
C ASP A 269 -4.05 -40.74 -24.16
N ASN A 270 -3.25 -40.47 -25.20
CA ASN A 270 -3.43 -39.36 -26.13
C ASN A 270 -4.52 -39.68 -27.16
N LEU A 271 -5.53 -38.82 -27.31
CA LEU A 271 -6.06 -38.47 -28.62
C LEU A 271 -6.37 -36.96 -28.67
N ALA A 272 -5.92 -36.34 -29.77
CA ALA A 272 -5.96 -34.92 -30.06
C ALA A 272 -7.38 -34.36 -30.26
N PRO A 273 -7.53 -33.02 -30.36
CA PRO A 273 -8.08 -32.51 -31.61
C PRO A 273 -7.41 -31.27 -32.22
N LEU A 274 -7.75 -31.13 -33.50
CA LEU A 274 -7.33 -30.22 -34.56
C LEU A 274 -7.52 -28.70 -34.29
N ILE A 275 -6.46 -27.95 -34.65
CA ILE A 275 -6.27 -26.60 -35.28
C ILE A 275 -7.49 -25.66 -35.63
N PRO A 276 -7.30 -24.36 -36.03
CA PRO A 276 -7.30 -23.14 -35.18
C PRO A 276 -8.28 -22.03 -35.69
N ILE A 277 -8.55 -20.95 -34.93
CA ILE A 277 -9.00 -19.67 -35.54
C ILE A 277 -8.41 -18.45 -34.81
N THR A 278 -7.85 -17.54 -35.62
CA THR A 278 -7.25 -16.23 -35.33
C THR A 278 -8.26 -15.08 -35.21
N CYS A 279 -7.82 -13.99 -34.55
CA CYS A 279 -8.48 -12.70 -34.32
C CYS A 279 -9.00 -11.98 -35.58
N THR A 280 -10.07 -11.17 -35.45
CA THR A 280 -10.16 -9.76 -35.92
C THR A 280 -11.44 -9.06 -35.44
N THR A 281 -11.36 -7.73 -35.44
CA THR A 281 -12.25 -6.66 -34.96
C THR A 281 -13.56 -6.41 -35.73
N SER A 282 -14.52 -5.76 -35.05
CA SER A 282 -15.38 -4.62 -35.50
C SER A 282 -16.92 -4.79 -35.47
N THR A 283 -17.55 -3.92 -34.67
CA THR A 283 -18.74 -3.05 -34.92
C THR A 283 -20.08 -3.64 -35.43
N SER A 284 -21.17 -3.37 -34.68
CA SER A 284 -22.43 -2.66 -35.10
C SER A 284 -23.74 -3.21 -34.52
N THR A 285 -24.42 -2.38 -33.70
CA THR A 285 -25.86 -2.04 -33.63
C THR A 285 -27.02 -3.05 -33.76
N ALA A 286 -28.00 -2.85 -32.85
CA ALA A 286 -29.47 -3.03 -32.96
C ALA A 286 -30.00 -4.49 -33.02
N SER A 287 -31.14 -4.91 -32.47
CA SER A 287 -32.24 -4.30 -31.69
C SER A 287 -33.19 -5.43 -31.22
N SER A 288 -33.91 -5.18 -30.11
CA SER A 288 -35.30 -5.59 -29.79
C SER A 288 -35.76 -7.05 -29.63
N ASP A 289 -36.59 -7.21 -28.58
CA ASP A 289 -37.66 -8.19 -28.34
C ASP A 289 -37.27 -9.63 -27.94
N THR A 290 -37.94 -10.37 -27.05
CA THR A 290 -39.06 -10.19 -26.10
C THR A 290 -39.06 -11.45 -25.18
N ASN A 291 -39.65 -11.34 -23.99
CA ASN A 291 -40.37 -12.38 -23.23
C ASN A 291 -39.72 -13.77 -22.99
N ASN A 292 -39.38 -14.09 -21.73
CA ASN A 292 -40.32 -14.81 -20.84
C ASN A 292 -39.70 -15.18 -19.49
N SER A 293 -40.57 -15.13 -18.49
CA SER A 293 -40.42 -15.50 -17.08
C SER A 293 -40.00 -16.96 -16.87
N VAL A 294 -39.00 -17.19 -16.01
CA VAL A 294 -38.97 -18.35 -15.11
C VAL A 294 -38.36 -17.92 -13.77
N HIS A 295 -39.21 -17.90 -12.73
CA HIS A 295 -38.80 -17.81 -11.34
C HIS A 295 -38.03 -19.06 -10.93
N HIS A 296 -36.79 -18.92 -10.46
CA HIS A 296 -36.13 -19.94 -9.63
C HIS A 296 -36.04 -19.44 -8.18
N LYS A 297 -36.91 -20.04 -7.37
CA LYS A 297 -37.02 -19.89 -5.92
C LYS A 297 -35.82 -20.59 -5.27
N PHE A 298 -34.87 -19.83 -4.73
CA PHE A 298 -33.74 -20.36 -3.97
C PHE A 298 -34.16 -20.58 -2.51
N ASN A 299 -34.02 -21.81 -2.04
CA ASN A 299 -34.40 -22.26 -0.70
C ASN A 299 -33.18 -22.14 0.22
N TRP A 300 -33.24 -21.27 1.24
CA TRP A 300 -32.20 -21.12 2.27
C TRP A 300 -32.73 -21.63 3.61
N GLU A 301 -32.66 -22.93 3.80
CA GLU A 301 -32.80 -23.55 5.12
C GLU A 301 -31.69 -24.58 5.24
N PHE A 302 -30.71 -24.32 6.11
CA PHE A 302 -29.97 -25.29 6.93
C PHE A 302 -28.77 -24.56 7.54
N PHE A 303 -28.86 -24.24 8.84
CA PHE A 303 -27.83 -24.36 9.89
C PHE A 303 -28.41 -23.70 11.16
N ASP A 304 -29.11 -24.52 11.95
CA ASP A 304 -29.09 -24.42 13.42
C ASP A 304 -28.11 -25.50 13.92
#